data_AF-A0A414RBR5-F1
#
_entry.id   AF-A0A414RBR5-F1
#
_cell.length_a   1.000
_cell.length_b   1.000
_cell.length_c   1.000
_cell.angle_alpha   90.00
_cell.angle_beta   90.00
_cell.angle_gamma   90.00
#
_symmetry.space_group_name_H-M   'P 1'
#
loop_
_entity.id
_entity.type
_entity.pdbx_description
1 polymer ?
#
loop_
_entity_poly.entity_id
_entity_poly.type
_entity_poly.pdbx_seq_one_letter_code
_entity_poly.pdbx_strand_id
1 'polypeptide(L)'
;MSPIDYTHILTKAVDELSDNQSYRGLFHQHREGEPLPSGKSLERIVELSRAILFPGYFGNSTINSQTINYHIGVNIEELFSLLIEQIQAGLCFGVENSGQCDCQSPCRATATQLAAEFISRLPEIRRILATDVEAAYYGDPAATCFGEIICCYPVIRAVTNYRIAHELHRLNVPLIPRIITEMAHSETGIDIHPGAQIGHHFTIDHGTGVVIGATCIIGNHVKLYQGVTLGAKSFPCDEQGNPIKGIPRHPILEDNVIVYSNATILGRITIGEGATIGGNIWVTESVPADARIVQRKSKEN
;
A
#
# COMPACT_ATOMS: atom_id res chain seq x y z
N MET A 1 -22.52 -39.91 31.41
CA MET A 1 -22.96 -38.53 31.11
C MET A 1 -23.42 -38.55 29.68
N SER A 2 -24.69 -38.23 29.37
CA SER A 2 -25.11 -38.12 27.97
C SER A 2 -24.36 -36.97 27.30
N PRO A 3 -24.05 -37.05 25.99
CA PRO A 3 -23.55 -35.89 25.28
C PRO A 3 -24.58 -34.77 25.42
N ILE A 4 -24.12 -33.57 25.75
CA ILE A 4 -24.99 -32.38 25.81
C ILE A 4 -25.40 -32.08 24.37
N ASP A 5 -26.72 -32.03 24.11
CA ASP A 5 -27.27 -31.81 22.78
C ASP A 5 -27.27 -30.30 22.43
N TYR A 6 -26.16 -29.84 21.85
CA TYR A 6 -25.97 -28.46 21.39
C TYR A 6 -26.61 -28.18 20.02
N THR A 7 -27.23 -29.16 19.38
CA THR A 7 -27.75 -29.05 18.01
C THR A 7 -28.72 -27.89 17.88
N HIS A 8 -29.64 -27.74 18.84
CA HIS A 8 -30.62 -26.66 18.84
C HIS A 8 -30.01 -25.25 18.93
N ILE A 9 -28.87 -25.10 19.62
CA ILE A 9 -28.17 -23.81 19.75
C ILE A 9 -27.51 -23.45 18.42
N LEU A 10 -26.85 -24.40 17.78
CA LEU A 10 -26.19 -24.19 16.49
C LEU A 10 -27.21 -23.90 15.39
N THR A 11 -28.31 -24.64 15.31
CA THR A 11 -29.37 -24.40 14.31
C THR A 11 -29.99 -23.02 14.50
N LYS A 12 -30.29 -22.63 15.74
CA LYS A 12 -30.82 -21.29 16.03
C LYS A 12 -29.84 -20.18 15.62
N ALA A 13 -28.54 -20.35 15.89
CA ALA A 13 -27.53 -19.39 15.46
C ALA A 13 -27.46 -19.29 13.93
N VAL A 14 -27.56 -20.41 13.20
CA VAL A 14 -27.62 -20.41 11.73
C VAL A 14 -28.83 -19.65 11.24
N ASP A 15 -30.01 -19.88 11.81
CA ASP A 15 -31.24 -19.21 11.42
C ASP A 15 -31.15 -17.69 11.64
N GLU A 16 -30.63 -17.25 12.80
CA GLU A 16 -30.45 -15.83 13.12
C GLU A 16 -29.39 -15.14 12.23
N LEU A 17 -28.28 -15.83 11.93
CA LEU A 17 -27.23 -15.33 11.05
C LEU A 17 -27.64 -15.31 9.57
N SER A 18 -28.59 -16.15 9.17
CA SER A 18 -29.10 -16.22 7.79
C SER A 18 -30.25 -15.25 7.52
N ASP A 19 -30.74 -14.54 8.53
CA ASP A 19 -31.77 -13.52 8.35
C ASP A 19 -31.21 -12.29 7.62
N ASN A 20 -31.69 -12.06 6.39
CA ASN A 20 -31.35 -10.89 5.58
C ASN A 20 -31.53 -9.55 6.31
N GLN A 21 -32.43 -9.47 7.28
CA GLN A 21 -32.64 -8.25 8.07
C GLN A 21 -31.55 -8.03 9.10
N SER A 22 -30.94 -9.10 9.64
CA SER A 22 -29.95 -9.02 10.71
C SER A 22 -28.64 -8.37 10.28
N TYR A 23 -28.37 -8.33 8.97
CA TYR A 23 -27.17 -7.72 8.39
C TYR A 23 -27.43 -6.59 7.39
N ARG A 24 -28.66 -6.07 7.34
CA ARG A 24 -29.00 -4.95 6.46
C ARG A 24 -28.20 -3.70 6.85
N GLY A 25 -27.32 -3.25 5.96
CA GLY A 25 -26.41 -2.11 6.19
C GLY A 25 -24.99 -2.48 6.66
N LEU A 26 -24.73 -3.77 6.95
CA LEU A 26 -23.37 -4.28 7.24
C LEU A 26 -22.63 -4.70 5.98
N PHE A 27 -23.36 -5.18 4.97
CA PHE A 27 -22.77 -5.64 3.72
C PHE A 27 -22.97 -4.62 2.60
N HIS A 28 -21.95 -4.56 1.73
CA HIS A 28 -22.12 -4.09 0.37
C HIS A 28 -23.22 -4.95 -0.29
N GLN A 29 -24.13 -4.33 -1.02
CA GLN A 29 -25.34 -5.01 -1.47
C GLN A 29 -25.05 -5.80 -2.75
N HIS A 30 -24.24 -6.84 -2.61
CA HIS A 30 -23.77 -7.66 -3.73
C HIS A 30 -24.92 -8.12 -4.62
N ARG A 31 -24.80 -7.84 -5.93
CA ARG A 31 -25.64 -8.48 -6.93
C ARG A 31 -25.28 -9.96 -7.00
N GLU A 32 -26.30 -10.82 -7.01
CA GLU A 32 -26.10 -12.26 -7.14
C GLU A 32 -25.25 -12.57 -8.39
N GLY A 33 -24.13 -13.29 -8.19
CA GLY A 33 -23.23 -13.71 -9.25
C GLY A 33 -22.06 -12.77 -9.56
N GLU A 34 -21.95 -11.60 -8.92
CA GLU A 34 -20.77 -10.73 -9.10
C GLU A 34 -19.55 -11.24 -8.30
N PRO A 35 -18.34 -11.27 -8.90
CA PRO A 35 -17.16 -11.75 -8.22
C PRO A 35 -16.69 -10.73 -7.17
N LEU A 36 -16.23 -11.23 -6.03
CA LEU A 36 -15.56 -10.44 -5.00
C LEU A 36 -14.04 -10.61 -5.08
N PRO A 37 -13.25 -9.58 -4.71
CA PRO A 37 -11.82 -9.74 -4.61
C PRO A 37 -11.44 -10.85 -3.62
N SER A 38 -10.55 -11.72 -4.06
CA SER A 38 -10.04 -12.87 -3.32
C SER A 38 -8.69 -12.51 -2.72
N GLY A 39 -8.60 -12.58 -1.37
CA GLY A 39 -7.34 -12.35 -0.66
C GLY A 39 -6.20 -13.27 -1.14
N LYS A 40 -6.49 -14.57 -1.37
CA LYS A 40 -5.50 -15.54 -1.87
C LYS A 40 -5.02 -15.21 -3.29
N SER A 41 -5.93 -14.77 -4.16
CA SER A 41 -5.57 -14.40 -5.53
C SER A 41 -4.70 -13.14 -5.55
N LEU A 42 -4.99 -12.19 -4.66
CA LEU A 42 -4.19 -10.96 -4.51
C LEU A 42 -2.81 -11.22 -3.90
N GLU A 43 -2.70 -12.14 -2.94
CA GLU A 43 -1.42 -12.61 -2.41
C GLU A 43 -0.56 -13.19 -3.54
N ARG A 44 -1.16 -14.06 -4.37
CA ARG A 44 -0.49 -14.64 -5.53
C ARG A 44 -0.06 -13.59 -6.57
N ILE A 45 -0.90 -12.59 -6.84
CA ILE A 45 -0.56 -11.45 -7.70
C ILE A 45 0.67 -10.70 -7.18
N VAL A 46 0.74 -10.45 -5.86
CA VAL A 46 1.89 -9.79 -5.23
C VAL A 46 3.14 -10.64 -5.35
N GLU A 47 3.06 -11.95 -5.07
CA GLU A 47 4.20 -12.88 -5.22
C GLU A 47 4.75 -12.91 -6.65
N LEU A 48 3.86 -13.05 -7.64
CA LEU A 48 4.22 -13.03 -9.07
C LEU A 48 4.88 -11.71 -9.45
N SER A 49 4.31 -10.59 -9.00
CA SER A 49 4.86 -9.27 -9.26
C SER A 49 6.26 -9.12 -8.65
N ARG A 50 6.48 -9.57 -7.40
CA ARG A 50 7.81 -9.59 -6.76
C ARG A 50 8.80 -10.46 -7.53
N ALA A 51 8.38 -11.65 -7.99
CA ALA A 51 9.22 -12.56 -8.78
C ALA A 51 9.56 -12.01 -10.17
N ILE A 52 8.64 -11.27 -10.81
CA ILE A 52 8.90 -10.59 -12.08
C ILE A 52 9.84 -9.41 -11.84
N LEU A 53 9.60 -8.58 -10.82
CA LEU A 53 10.39 -7.37 -10.58
C LEU A 53 11.83 -7.70 -10.13
N PHE A 54 12.00 -8.73 -9.30
CA PHE A 54 13.30 -9.21 -8.81
C PHE A 54 13.48 -10.72 -9.08
N PRO A 55 13.77 -11.11 -10.34
CA PRO A 55 13.92 -12.50 -10.71
C PRO A 55 15.10 -13.13 -9.97
N GLY A 56 14.86 -14.28 -9.33
CA GLY A 56 15.86 -15.06 -8.61
C GLY A 56 15.89 -14.78 -7.10
N TYR A 57 15.25 -13.70 -6.65
CA TYR A 57 15.09 -13.38 -5.23
C TYR A 57 13.73 -13.83 -4.68
N PHE A 58 12.68 -13.72 -5.49
CA PHE A 58 11.35 -14.21 -5.17
C PHE A 58 10.94 -15.31 -6.17
N GLY A 59 10.24 -16.34 -5.68
CA GLY A 59 9.83 -17.49 -6.46
C GLY A 59 10.88 -18.61 -6.45
N ASN A 60 11.22 -19.15 -7.64
CA ASN A 60 12.10 -20.30 -7.75
C ASN A 60 13.56 -19.95 -7.40
N SER A 61 14.18 -20.78 -6.57
CA SER A 61 15.57 -20.62 -6.10
C SER A 61 16.65 -20.94 -7.14
N THR A 62 16.27 -21.43 -8.32
CA THR A 62 17.17 -21.90 -9.37
C THR A 62 16.86 -21.23 -10.71
N ILE A 63 17.00 -19.90 -10.76
CA ILE A 63 16.88 -19.17 -12.03
C ILE A 63 18.25 -19.10 -12.70
N ASN A 64 18.32 -19.59 -13.94
CA ASN A 64 19.48 -19.44 -14.82
C ASN A 64 19.25 -18.24 -15.74
N SER A 65 20.30 -17.49 -16.07
CA SER A 65 20.23 -16.39 -17.06
C SER A 65 19.69 -16.85 -18.41
N GLN A 66 19.86 -18.13 -18.77
CA GLN A 66 19.32 -18.73 -19.98
C GLN A 66 17.81 -19.00 -19.91
N THR A 67 17.23 -19.19 -18.71
CA THR A 67 15.81 -19.53 -18.54
C THR A 67 14.94 -18.38 -18.05
N ILE A 68 15.55 -17.25 -17.71
CA ILE A 68 14.87 -16.08 -17.12
C ILE A 68 13.68 -15.59 -17.96
N ASN A 69 13.82 -15.58 -19.29
CA ASN A 69 12.76 -15.14 -20.20
C ASN A 69 11.53 -16.07 -20.16
N TYR A 70 11.73 -17.38 -20.02
CA TYR A 70 10.63 -18.34 -19.92
C TYR A 70 9.89 -18.18 -18.59
N HIS A 71 10.62 -18.01 -17.48
CA HIS A 71 10.02 -17.78 -16.17
C HIS A 71 9.22 -16.47 -16.13
N ILE A 72 9.80 -15.38 -16.66
CA ILE A 72 9.09 -14.10 -16.74
C ILE A 72 7.84 -14.24 -17.62
N GLY A 73 7.94 -14.91 -18.78
CA GLY A 73 6.80 -15.13 -19.68
C GLY A 73 5.64 -15.86 -19.00
N VAL A 74 5.92 -16.99 -18.35
CA VAL A 74 4.89 -17.77 -17.62
C VAL A 74 4.30 -16.96 -16.46
N ASN A 75 5.14 -16.28 -15.67
CA ASN A 75 4.67 -15.48 -14.55
C ASN A 75 3.79 -14.31 -15.02
N ILE A 76 4.10 -13.70 -16.17
CA ILE A 76 3.30 -12.61 -16.76
C ILE A 76 1.93 -13.11 -17.23
N GLU A 77 1.86 -14.29 -17.84
CA GLU A 77 0.60 -14.89 -18.28
C GLU A 77 -0.32 -15.23 -17.10
N GLU A 78 0.24 -15.82 -16.03
CA GLU A 78 -0.49 -16.10 -14.79
C GLU A 78 -0.96 -14.80 -14.12
N LEU A 79 -0.05 -13.82 -13.99
CA LEU A 79 -0.35 -12.51 -13.41
C LEU A 79 -1.46 -11.80 -14.17
N PHE A 80 -1.42 -11.82 -15.51
CA PHE A 80 -2.43 -11.20 -16.36
C PHE A 80 -3.82 -11.79 -16.13
N SER A 81 -3.91 -13.13 -16.10
CA SER A 81 -5.16 -13.85 -15.89
C SER A 81 -5.78 -13.52 -14.53
N LEU A 82 -4.97 -13.54 -13.46
CA LEU A 82 -5.41 -13.21 -12.10
C LEU A 82 -5.82 -11.73 -11.99
N LEU A 83 -5.06 -10.81 -12.58
CA LEU A 83 -5.37 -9.38 -12.54
C LEU A 83 -6.70 -9.07 -13.21
N ILE A 84 -7.03 -9.71 -14.34
CA ILE A 84 -8.33 -9.51 -15.01
C ILE A 84 -9.48 -9.81 -14.05
N GLU A 85 -9.43 -10.96 -13.39
CA GLU A 85 -10.49 -11.38 -12.46
C GLU A 85 -10.60 -10.43 -11.26
N GLN A 86 -9.46 -10.05 -10.67
CA GLN A 86 -9.45 -9.21 -9.47
C GLN A 86 -9.80 -7.75 -9.78
N ILE A 87 -9.36 -7.20 -10.92
CA ILE A 87 -9.75 -5.86 -11.35
C ILE A 87 -11.25 -5.83 -11.68
N GLN A 88 -11.78 -6.85 -12.35
CA GLN A 88 -13.21 -6.94 -12.60
C GLN A 88 -14.02 -6.94 -11.29
N ALA A 89 -13.60 -7.76 -10.32
CA ALA A 89 -14.23 -7.80 -9.00
C ALA A 89 -14.15 -6.45 -8.26
N GLY A 90 -13.00 -5.77 -8.35
CA GLY A 90 -12.83 -4.41 -7.84
C GLY A 90 -13.81 -3.44 -8.50
N LEU A 91 -13.87 -3.41 -9.84
CA LEU A 91 -14.75 -2.49 -10.57
C LEU A 91 -16.23 -2.70 -10.20
N CYS A 92 -16.69 -3.96 -10.09
CA CYS A 92 -18.04 -4.28 -9.60
C CYS A 92 -18.29 -3.66 -8.22
N PHE A 93 -17.33 -3.79 -7.31
CA PHE A 93 -17.39 -3.18 -5.98
C PHE A 93 -17.43 -1.63 -5.99
N GLY A 94 -16.78 -1.00 -6.97
CA GLY A 94 -16.69 0.46 -7.07
C GLY A 94 -17.98 1.15 -7.55
N VAL A 95 -18.74 0.51 -8.45
CA VAL A 95 -19.92 1.10 -9.10
C VAL A 95 -21.02 1.45 -8.10
N GLU A 96 -21.27 0.61 -7.09
CA GLU A 96 -22.35 0.86 -6.12
C GLU A 96 -22.10 2.11 -5.24
N ASN A 97 -20.84 2.43 -4.95
CA ASN A 97 -20.50 3.63 -4.16
C ASN A 97 -20.75 4.95 -4.89
N SER A 98 -20.84 4.91 -6.23
CA SER A 98 -20.96 6.10 -7.08
C SER A 98 -22.42 6.49 -7.40
N GLY A 99 -23.40 5.65 -7.04
CA GLY A 99 -24.83 5.93 -7.25
C GLY A 99 -25.28 6.03 -8.71
N GLN A 100 -24.35 6.01 -9.68
CA GLN A 100 -24.63 6.00 -11.12
C GLN A 100 -24.63 4.56 -11.60
N CYS A 101 -25.83 3.97 -11.59
CA CYS A 101 -26.10 2.70 -12.23
C CYS A 101 -26.24 2.91 -13.74
N ASP A 102 -25.12 3.07 -14.45
CA ASP A 102 -25.15 2.90 -15.90
C ASP A 102 -25.23 1.40 -16.21
N CYS A 103 -26.13 1.03 -17.11
CA CYS A 103 -26.51 -0.34 -17.47
C CYS A 103 -25.41 -1.16 -18.17
N GLN A 104 -24.15 -0.71 -18.10
CA GLN A 104 -22.98 -1.45 -18.53
C GLN A 104 -22.26 -1.97 -17.28
N SER A 105 -22.59 -3.19 -16.86
CA SER A 105 -21.77 -3.92 -15.87
C SER A 105 -20.29 -3.79 -16.24
N PRO A 106 -19.36 -3.57 -15.28
CA PRO A 106 -17.94 -3.41 -15.58
C PRO A 106 -17.45 -4.54 -16.47
N CYS A 107 -17.18 -4.20 -17.72
CA CYS A 107 -16.94 -5.20 -18.74
C CYS A 107 -15.58 -5.84 -18.49
N ARG A 108 -15.52 -7.18 -18.62
CA ARG A 108 -14.25 -7.94 -18.61
C ARG A 108 -13.23 -7.33 -19.60
N ALA A 109 -13.68 -6.70 -20.67
CA ALA A 109 -12.84 -5.96 -21.61
C ALA A 109 -12.08 -4.79 -20.94
N THR A 110 -12.76 -3.99 -20.11
CA THR A 110 -12.14 -2.90 -19.35
C THR A 110 -11.11 -3.44 -18.37
N ALA A 111 -11.45 -4.49 -17.61
CA ALA A 111 -10.49 -5.13 -16.70
C ALA A 111 -9.26 -5.68 -17.44
N THR A 112 -9.46 -6.26 -18.62
CA THR A 112 -8.39 -6.74 -19.51
C THR A 112 -7.47 -5.62 -19.97
N GLN A 113 -8.04 -4.49 -20.39
CA GLN A 113 -7.26 -3.32 -20.78
C GLN A 113 -6.43 -2.77 -19.62
N LEU A 114 -7.04 -2.61 -18.44
CA LEU A 114 -6.35 -2.10 -17.25
C LEU A 114 -5.23 -3.07 -16.78
N ALA A 115 -5.47 -4.38 -16.83
CA ALA A 115 -4.45 -5.38 -16.51
C ALA A 115 -3.26 -5.32 -17.47
N ALA A 116 -3.52 -5.18 -18.77
CA ALA A 116 -2.47 -5.05 -19.79
C ALA A 116 -1.68 -3.76 -19.61
N GLU A 117 -2.37 -2.64 -19.34
CA GLU A 117 -1.71 -1.36 -19.07
C GLU A 117 -0.82 -1.45 -17.82
N PHE A 118 -1.31 -2.03 -16.72
CA PHE A 118 -0.51 -2.26 -15.51
C PHE A 118 0.75 -3.08 -15.81
N ILE A 119 0.62 -4.20 -16.52
CA ILE A 119 1.76 -5.06 -16.88
C ILE A 119 2.79 -4.28 -17.71
N SER A 120 2.34 -3.40 -18.60
CA SER A 120 3.24 -2.55 -19.40
C SER A 120 4.08 -1.57 -18.56
N ARG A 121 3.65 -1.26 -17.32
CA ARG A 121 4.38 -0.40 -16.37
C ARG A 121 5.43 -1.13 -15.54
N LEU A 122 5.41 -2.47 -15.48
CA LEU A 122 6.35 -3.26 -14.68
C LEU A 122 7.84 -2.94 -14.96
N PRO A 123 8.29 -2.70 -16.21
CA PRO A 123 9.68 -2.29 -16.46
C PRO A 123 10.05 -0.96 -15.78
N GLU A 124 9.12 0.00 -15.74
CA GLU A 124 9.37 1.29 -15.09
C GLU A 124 9.34 1.16 -13.57
N ILE A 125 8.40 0.38 -13.02
CA ILE A 125 8.38 0.04 -11.59
C ILE A 125 9.72 -0.59 -11.18
N ARG A 126 10.27 -1.51 -11.99
CA ARG A 126 11.59 -2.11 -11.73
C ARG A 126 12.71 -1.05 -11.72
N ARG A 127 12.71 -0.09 -12.65
CA ARG A 127 13.73 0.99 -12.67
C ARG A 127 13.69 1.80 -11.38
N ILE A 128 12.49 2.19 -10.93
CA ILE A 128 12.34 2.96 -9.70
C ILE A 128 12.77 2.12 -8.48
N LEU A 129 12.33 0.86 -8.39
CA LEU A 129 12.70 -0.03 -7.29
C LEU A 129 14.21 -0.29 -7.20
N ALA A 130 14.93 -0.29 -8.33
CA ALA A 130 16.39 -0.36 -8.31
C ALA A 130 17.00 0.83 -7.56
N THR A 131 16.47 2.04 -7.75
CA THR A 131 16.92 3.23 -7.00
C THR A 131 16.59 3.14 -5.51
N ASP A 132 15.48 2.49 -5.13
CA ASP A 132 15.12 2.30 -3.72
C ASP A 132 16.05 1.29 -3.04
N VAL A 133 16.47 0.24 -3.74
CA VAL A 133 17.50 -0.71 -3.27
C VAL A 133 18.83 -0.01 -3.07
N GLU A 134 19.24 0.85 -4.01
CA GLU A 134 20.45 1.67 -3.87
C GLU A 134 20.34 2.61 -2.66
N ALA A 135 19.21 3.29 -2.49
CA ALA A 135 18.98 4.18 -1.36
C ALA A 135 19.00 3.44 -0.01
N ALA A 136 18.46 2.23 0.06
CA ALA A 136 18.57 1.38 1.24
C ALA A 136 20.02 0.98 1.53
N TYR A 137 20.79 0.59 0.50
CA TYR A 137 22.19 0.18 0.66
C TYR A 137 23.09 1.33 1.13
N TYR A 138 23.08 2.45 0.40
CA TYR A 138 23.90 3.61 0.76
C TYR A 138 23.37 4.32 2.02
N GLY A 139 22.12 4.05 2.38
CA GLY A 139 21.46 4.63 3.55
C GLY A 139 21.71 3.89 4.87
N ASP A 140 22.15 2.63 4.82
CA ASP A 140 22.39 1.77 5.97
C ASP A 140 23.84 1.25 5.97
N PRO A 141 24.72 1.77 6.85
CA PRO A 141 26.10 1.31 6.96
C PRO A 141 26.25 -0.18 7.33
N ALA A 142 25.21 -0.82 7.86
CA ALA A 142 25.22 -2.24 8.20
C ALA A 142 24.88 -3.15 7.02
N ALA A 143 24.32 -2.61 5.93
CA ALA A 143 23.98 -3.39 4.75
C ALA A 143 25.24 -3.88 4.03
N THR A 144 25.30 -5.19 3.76
CA THR A 144 26.50 -5.81 3.19
C THR A 144 26.44 -5.93 1.67
N CYS A 145 25.25 -6.09 1.09
CA CYS A 145 25.06 -6.15 -0.35
C CYS A 145 23.60 -5.88 -0.77
N PHE A 146 23.39 -5.57 -2.06
CA PHE A 146 22.03 -5.41 -2.62
C PHE A 146 21.17 -6.68 -2.50
N GLY A 147 21.79 -7.86 -2.57
CA GLY A 147 21.05 -9.12 -2.50
C GLY A 147 20.42 -9.37 -1.13
N GLU A 148 21.11 -9.02 -0.06
CA GLU A 148 20.59 -9.05 1.32
C GLU A 148 19.36 -8.15 1.45
N ILE A 149 19.48 -6.91 0.95
CA ILE A 149 18.39 -5.92 0.97
C ILE A 149 17.15 -6.43 0.24
N ILE A 150 17.31 -6.92 -1.00
CA ILE A 150 16.17 -7.43 -1.78
C ILE A 150 15.53 -8.65 -1.08
N CYS A 151 16.34 -9.52 -0.47
CA CYS A 151 15.87 -10.76 0.12
C CYS A 151 15.07 -10.55 1.42
N CYS A 152 15.54 -9.69 2.32
CA CYS A 152 15.02 -9.64 3.69
C CYS A 152 14.74 -8.25 4.27
N TYR A 153 15.07 -7.14 3.60
CA TYR A 153 14.74 -5.83 4.16
C TYR A 153 13.23 -5.55 4.02
N PRO A 154 12.52 -5.24 5.12
CA PRO A 154 11.05 -5.06 5.10
C PRO A 154 10.62 -3.90 4.20
N VAL A 155 11.44 -2.84 4.10
CA VAL A 155 11.16 -1.69 3.23
C VAL A 155 11.01 -2.09 1.77
N ILE A 156 11.82 -3.02 1.26
CA ILE A 156 11.72 -3.44 -0.15
C ILE A 156 10.38 -4.12 -0.40
N ARG A 157 9.89 -4.95 0.53
CA ARG A 157 8.56 -5.57 0.43
C ARG A 157 7.45 -4.51 0.46
N ALA A 158 7.51 -3.58 1.41
CA ALA A 158 6.49 -2.55 1.57
C ALA A 158 6.45 -1.59 0.37
N VAL A 159 7.60 -1.07 -0.07
CA VAL A 159 7.70 -0.15 -1.21
C VAL A 159 7.35 -0.85 -2.52
N THR A 160 7.71 -2.13 -2.70
CA THR A 160 7.28 -2.91 -3.89
C THR A 160 5.75 -3.02 -3.96
N ASN A 161 5.10 -3.42 -2.86
CA ASN A 161 3.64 -3.48 -2.79
C ASN A 161 3.01 -2.10 -3.01
N TYR A 162 3.55 -1.06 -2.38
CA TYR A 162 3.07 0.31 -2.58
C TYR A 162 3.17 0.74 -4.04
N ARG A 163 4.32 0.56 -4.72
CA ARG A 163 4.48 1.00 -6.11
C ARG A 163 3.55 0.25 -7.07
N ILE A 164 3.33 -1.04 -6.85
CA ILE A 164 2.33 -1.84 -7.56
C ILE A 164 0.91 -1.28 -7.32
N ALA A 165 0.55 -1.09 -6.06
CA ALA A 165 -0.76 -0.59 -5.67
C ALA A 165 -1.00 0.85 -6.17
N HIS A 166 0.02 1.69 -6.15
CA HIS A 166 -0.03 3.06 -6.62
C HIS A 166 -0.34 3.13 -8.11
N GLU A 167 0.30 2.29 -8.93
CA GLU A 167 -0.02 2.23 -10.36
C GLU A 167 -1.45 1.73 -10.62
N LEU A 168 -1.92 0.71 -9.90
CA LEU A 168 -3.32 0.29 -9.96
C LEU A 168 -4.29 1.39 -9.50
N HIS A 169 -3.90 2.17 -8.49
CA HIS A 169 -4.67 3.32 -8.01
C HIS A 169 -4.74 4.43 -9.06
N ARG A 170 -3.63 4.73 -9.75
CA ARG A 170 -3.57 5.70 -10.86
C ARG A 170 -4.41 5.28 -12.06
N LEU A 171 -4.55 3.97 -12.27
CA LEU A 171 -5.47 3.38 -13.25
C LEU A 171 -6.94 3.36 -12.78
N ASN A 172 -7.25 3.99 -11.64
CA ASN A 172 -8.57 4.05 -11.03
C ASN A 172 -9.16 2.66 -10.70
N VAL A 173 -8.31 1.66 -10.44
CA VAL A 173 -8.78 0.35 -9.93
C VAL A 173 -9.23 0.55 -8.48
N PRO A 174 -10.51 0.35 -8.15
CA PRO A 174 -11.01 0.50 -6.79
C PRO A 174 -10.63 -0.71 -5.93
N LEU A 175 -10.62 -0.51 -4.61
CA LEU A 175 -10.44 -1.54 -3.55
C LEU A 175 -9.09 -2.28 -3.57
N ILE A 176 -8.71 -2.90 -4.68
CA ILE A 176 -7.51 -3.73 -4.87
C ILE A 176 -6.23 -3.02 -4.42
N PRO A 177 -5.95 -1.74 -4.78
CA PRO A 177 -4.75 -1.06 -4.29
C PRO A 177 -4.63 -1.05 -2.77
N ARG A 178 -5.75 -0.81 -2.07
CA ARG A 178 -5.74 -0.74 -0.60
C ARG A 178 -5.49 -2.11 0.03
N ILE A 179 -6.06 -3.17 -0.55
CA ILE A 179 -5.78 -4.53 -0.08
C ILE A 179 -4.29 -4.86 -0.19
N ILE A 180 -3.66 -4.54 -1.33
CA ILE A 180 -2.22 -4.80 -1.55
C ILE A 180 -1.33 -4.06 -0.54
N THR A 181 -1.66 -2.80 -0.22
CA THR A 181 -0.90 -2.04 0.79
C THR A 181 -1.13 -2.57 2.20
N GLU A 182 -2.35 -3.03 2.53
CA GLU A 182 -2.63 -3.65 3.83
C GLU A 182 -1.95 -5.03 3.99
N MET A 183 -1.74 -5.77 2.90
CA MET A 183 -0.90 -6.98 2.93
C MET A 183 0.54 -6.65 3.34
N ALA A 184 1.13 -5.61 2.74
CA ALA A 184 2.45 -5.14 3.13
C ALA A 184 2.49 -4.62 4.58
N HIS A 185 1.45 -3.90 5.00
CA HIS A 185 1.31 -3.44 6.38
C HIS A 185 1.29 -4.63 7.35
N SER A 186 0.53 -5.69 7.05
CA SER A 186 0.52 -6.91 7.85
C SER A 186 1.88 -7.63 7.87
N GLU A 187 2.62 -7.66 6.76
CA GLU A 187 3.93 -8.31 6.66
C GLU A 187 5.06 -7.53 7.38
N THR A 188 4.96 -6.19 7.45
CA THR A 188 6.13 -5.32 7.77
C THR A 188 5.89 -4.30 8.88
N GLY A 189 4.62 -4.00 9.20
CA GLY A 189 4.25 -2.89 10.06
C GLY A 189 4.40 -1.51 9.42
N ILE A 190 4.60 -1.43 8.11
CA ILE A 190 4.69 -0.17 7.33
C ILE A 190 3.36 0.05 6.60
N ASP A 191 2.59 1.05 7.02
CA ASP A 191 1.31 1.43 6.40
C ASP A 191 1.51 2.59 5.41
N ILE A 192 1.40 2.30 4.12
CA ILE A 192 1.49 3.30 3.05
C ILE A 192 0.18 3.30 2.29
N HIS A 193 -0.56 4.40 2.35
CA HIS A 193 -1.77 4.52 1.55
C HIS A 193 -1.44 4.51 0.04
N PRO A 194 -2.17 3.77 -0.82
CA PRO A 194 -1.84 3.65 -2.25
C PRO A 194 -1.94 4.98 -3.02
N GLY A 195 -2.68 5.95 -2.48
CA GLY A 195 -2.79 7.32 -3.02
C GLY A 195 -1.62 8.26 -2.69
N ALA A 196 -0.72 7.89 -1.78
CA ALA A 196 0.48 8.68 -1.51
C ALA A 196 1.34 8.79 -2.78
N GLN A 197 2.05 9.90 -2.95
CA GLN A 197 2.99 10.10 -4.06
C GLN A 197 4.41 10.06 -3.50
N ILE A 198 5.24 9.13 -3.97
CA ILE A 198 6.59 8.91 -3.45
C ILE A 198 7.58 8.84 -4.61
N GLY A 199 8.57 9.73 -4.58
CA GLY A 199 9.67 9.82 -5.54
C GLY A 199 10.59 8.60 -5.56
N HIS A 200 11.71 8.74 -6.26
CA HIS A 200 12.73 7.70 -6.38
C HIS A 200 13.76 7.77 -5.25
N HIS A 201 14.58 6.73 -5.10
CA HIS A 201 15.57 6.63 -4.03
C HIS A 201 14.94 6.77 -2.63
N PHE A 202 13.74 6.23 -2.44
CA PHE A 202 13.05 6.29 -1.17
C PHE A 202 13.45 5.11 -0.29
N THR A 203 13.68 5.37 1.00
CA THR A 203 14.00 4.31 1.95
C THR A 203 13.39 4.55 3.32
N ILE A 204 13.13 3.45 4.02
CA ILE A 204 12.62 3.40 5.38
C ILE A 204 13.52 2.44 6.14
N ASP A 205 14.23 2.94 7.13
CA ASP A 205 15.06 2.12 7.99
C ASP A 205 14.22 1.55 9.15
N HIS A 206 14.33 0.24 9.38
CA HIS A 206 13.51 -0.61 10.26
C HIS A 206 12.01 -0.62 9.94
N GLY A 207 11.36 0.54 9.95
CA GLY A 207 10.02 0.78 9.37
C GLY A 207 8.80 0.43 10.19
N THR A 208 8.86 -0.47 11.19
CA THR A 208 7.67 -0.81 11.98
C THR A 208 7.00 0.42 12.60
N GLY A 209 5.70 0.57 12.39
CA GLY A 209 4.90 1.70 12.88
C GLY A 209 4.93 2.94 11.98
N VAL A 210 5.56 2.89 10.80
CA VAL A 210 5.47 3.98 9.83
C VAL A 210 4.06 4.07 9.25
N VAL A 211 3.52 5.28 9.16
CA VAL A 211 2.21 5.57 8.55
C VAL A 211 2.34 6.72 7.55
N ILE A 212 2.00 6.49 6.28
CA ILE A 212 2.03 7.48 5.20
C ILE A 212 0.63 7.68 4.63
N GLY A 213 0.07 8.86 4.87
CA GLY A 213 -1.32 9.15 4.53
C GLY A 213 -1.62 9.39 3.05
N ALA A 214 -2.91 9.30 2.72
CA ALA A 214 -3.45 9.22 1.36
C ALA A 214 -3.09 10.35 0.39
N THR A 215 -2.73 11.53 0.89
CA THR A 215 -2.42 12.70 0.06
C THR A 215 -1.02 13.23 0.36
N CYS A 216 -0.18 12.39 0.94
CA CYS A 216 1.21 12.74 1.23
C CYS A 216 1.97 12.80 -0.09
N ILE A 217 2.88 13.76 -0.19
CA ILE A 217 3.79 13.90 -1.33
C ILE A 217 5.20 13.82 -0.74
N ILE A 218 6.00 12.87 -1.21
CA ILE A 218 7.36 12.63 -0.78
C ILE A 218 8.25 12.74 -2.01
N GLY A 219 9.23 13.63 -1.94
CA GLY A 219 10.23 13.84 -2.97
C GLY A 219 11.21 12.68 -3.09
N ASN A 220 12.33 12.98 -3.73
CA ASN A 220 13.40 12.02 -3.99
C ASN A 220 14.39 11.95 -2.83
N HIS A 221 15.08 10.81 -2.68
CA HIS A 221 16.14 10.65 -1.68
C HIS A 221 15.67 10.89 -0.23
N VAL A 222 14.38 10.70 0.04
CA VAL A 222 13.82 10.82 1.38
C VAL A 222 14.06 9.55 2.18
N LYS A 223 14.49 9.72 3.44
CA LYS A 223 14.69 8.64 4.40
C LYS A 223 13.78 8.79 5.61
N LEU A 224 13.01 7.76 5.90
CA LEU A 224 12.21 7.65 7.13
C LEU A 224 12.79 6.58 8.06
N TYR A 225 12.47 6.67 9.34
CA TYR A 225 12.78 5.68 10.36
C TYR A 225 11.48 5.09 10.95
N GLN A 226 11.60 4.08 11.80
CA GLN A 226 10.47 3.41 12.47
C GLN A 226 9.57 4.39 13.23
N GLY A 227 8.26 4.11 13.22
CA GLY A 227 7.23 4.88 13.94
C GLY A 227 6.91 6.26 13.38
N VAL A 228 7.50 6.66 12.24
CA VAL A 228 7.22 7.97 11.63
C VAL A 228 5.79 8.03 11.12
N THR A 229 5.06 9.08 11.48
CA THR A 229 3.69 9.34 11.00
C THR A 229 3.66 10.57 10.10
N LEU A 230 3.24 10.42 8.85
CA LEU A 230 2.93 11.49 7.90
C LEU A 230 1.40 11.58 7.74
N GLY A 231 0.77 12.21 8.72
CA GLY A 231 -0.68 12.13 8.97
C GLY A 231 -1.44 13.45 8.75
N ALA A 232 -2.73 13.43 9.07
CA ALA A 232 -3.57 14.63 9.07
C ALA A 232 -3.76 15.17 10.50
N LYS A 233 -3.82 16.49 10.66
CA LYS A 233 -4.11 17.14 11.95
C LYS A 233 -5.61 17.23 12.22
N SER A 234 -6.33 17.78 11.24
CA SER A 234 -7.79 17.91 11.23
C SER A 234 -8.28 17.84 9.78
N PHE A 235 -9.55 17.54 9.59
CA PHE A 235 -10.23 17.51 8.30
C PHE A 235 -11.50 18.36 8.40
N PRO A 236 -11.84 19.13 7.35
CA PRO A 236 -13.12 19.79 7.27
C PRO A 236 -14.23 18.74 7.15
N CYS A 237 -15.38 19.06 7.72
CA CYS A 237 -16.58 18.24 7.62
C CYS A 237 -17.58 18.89 6.66
N ASP A 238 -18.41 18.06 6.03
CA ASP A 238 -19.60 18.52 5.30
C ASP A 238 -20.67 19.08 6.25
N GLU A 239 -21.78 19.57 5.69
CA GLU A 239 -22.90 20.13 6.47
C GLU A 239 -23.52 19.12 7.45
N GLN A 240 -23.30 17.83 7.24
CA GLN A 240 -23.77 16.73 8.08
C GLN A 240 -22.72 16.28 9.12
N GLY A 241 -21.54 16.91 9.16
CA GLY A 241 -20.47 16.59 10.09
C GLY A 241 -19.55 15.44 9.65
N ASN A 242 -19.69 14.91 8.43
CA ASN A 242 -18.82 13.85 7.93
C ASN A 242 -17.52 14.41 7.35
N PRO A 243 -16.38 13.72 7.51
CA PRO A 243 -15.12 14.16 6.92
C PRO A 243 -15.21 14.27 5.40
N ILE A 244 -14.87 15.44 4.85
CA ILE A 244 -14.78 15.65 3.40
C ILE A 244 -13.67 14.74 2.85
N LYS A 245 -14.02 13.93 1.85
CA LYS A 245 -13.10 12.96 1.23
C LYS A 245 -12.26 13.63 0.14
N GLY A 246 -11.08 13.06 -0.14
CA GLY A 246 -10.25 13.42 -1.29
C GLY A 246 -9.42 14.71 -1.18
N ILE A 247 -9.61 15.56 -0.17
CA ILE A 247 -8.85 16.82 -0.08
C ILE A 247 -7.39 16.61 0.40
N PRO A 248 -6.42 17.42 -0.08
CA PRO A 248 -5.06 17.44 0.45
C PRO A 248 -5.02 17.81 1.93
N ARG A 249 -4.50 16.91 2.76
CA ARG A 249 -4.47 17.06 4.23
C ARG A 249 -3.24 16.46 4.92
N HIS A 250 -2.37 15.83 4.13
CA HIS A 250 -1.13 15.21 4.59
C HIS A 250 0.08 16.02 4.12
N PRO A 251 1.26 15.83 4.75
CA PRO A 251 2.44 16.64 4.52
C PRO A 251 3.03 16.48 3.12
N ILE A 252 3.86 17.46 2.75
CA ILE A 252 4.80 17.41 1.64
C ILE A 252 6.20 17.30 2.24
N LEU A 253 6.98 16.30 1.85
CA LEU A 253 8.41 16.22 2.11
C LEU A 253 9.11 16.46 0.78
N GLU A 254 9.95 17.47 0.71
CA GLU A 254 10.80 17.74 -0.46
C GLU A 254 12.00 16.77 -0.49
N ASP A 255 12.89 16.97 -1.46
CA ASP A 255 14.00 16.05 -1.71
C ASP A 255 14.99 16.03 -0.53
N ASN A 256 15.73 14.91 -0.37
CA ASN A 256 16.79 14.76 0.63
C ASN A 256 16.38 14.92 2.10
N VAL A 257 15.07 14.90 2.40
CA VAL A 257 14.56 15.02 3.77
C VAL A 257 14.84 13.73 4.57
N ILE A 258 15.24 13.90 5.83
CA ILE A 258 15.43 12.79 6.78
C ILE A 258 14.49 12.96 7.97
N VAL A 259 13.70 11.94 8.28
CA VAL A 259 12.78 11.92 9.41
C VAL A 259 13.10 10.77 10.35
N TYR A 260 13.60 11.10 11.54
CA TYR A 260 14.02 10.13 12.55
C TYR A 260 12.84 9.55 13.34
N SER A 261 13.16 8.48 14.08
CA SER A 261 12.18 7.57 14.69
C SER A 261 11.12 8.28 15.53
N ASN A 262 9.86 7.81 15.39
CA ASN A 262 8.69 8.28 16.12
C ASN A 262 8.38 9.78 15.96
N ALA A 263 8.88 10.44 14.91
CA ALA A 263 8.43 11.78 14.58
C ALA A 263 7.02 11.74 13.96
N THR A 264 6.18 12.70 14.33
CA THR A 264 4.81 12.82 13.85
C THR A 264 4.64 14.17 13.15
N ILE A 265 4.43 14.13 11.84
CA ILE A 265 4.28 15.29 10.96
C ILE A 265 2.82 15.33 10.48
N LEU A 266 2.06 16.35 10.88
CA LEU A 266 0.62 16.40 10.64
C LEU A 266 0.14 17.65 9.92
N GLY A 267 -0.79 17.43 8.99
CA GLY A 267 -1.48 18.49 8.26
C GLY A 267 -0.83 18.79 6.92
N ARG A 268 -1.41 19.75 6.19
CA ARG A 268 -0.89 20.18 4.89
C ARG A 268 0.25 21.18 5.07
N ILE A 269 1.40 20.68 5.53
CA ILE A 269 2.64 21.43 5.75
C ILE A 269 3.76 20.90 4.84
N THR A 270 4.80 21.70 4.66
CA THR A 270 5.96 21.34 3.83
C THR A 270 7.20 21.20 4.69
N ILE A 271 7.94 20.11 4.50
CA ILE A 271 9.29 19.90 5.03
C ILE A 271 10.24 20.15 3.87
N GLY A 272 11.00 21.25 3.95
CA GLY A 272 11.84 21.73 2.87
C GLY A 272 13.01 20.82 2.54
N GLU A 273 13.56 20.96 1.35
CA GLU A 273 14.67 20.15 0.84
C GLU A 273 15.83 20.05 1.84
N GLY A 274 16.38 18.85 2.03
CA GLY A 274 17.52 18.62 2.93
C GLY A 274 17.23 18.77 4.43
N ALA A 275 15.99 19.11 4.81
CA ALA A 275 15.65 19.29 6.21
C ALA A 275 15.74 17.97 6.99
N THR A 276 16.13 18.09 8.27
CA THR A 276 16.26 16.97 9.19
C THR A 276 15.30 17.11 10.36
N ILE A 277 14.39 16.14 10.50
CA ILE A 277 13.38 16.05 11.55
C ILE A 277 13.86 15.02 12.57
N GLY A 278 14.24 15.47 13.77
CA GLY A 278 14.69 14.62 14.87
C GLY A 278 13.60 13.65 15.36
N GLY A 279 13.98 12.68 16.19
CA GLY A 279 13.03 11.68 16.70
C GLY A 279 12.11 12.22 17.80
N ASN A 280 10.95 11.57 17.98
CA ASN A 280 9.95 11.89 19.01
C ASN A 280 9.47 13.36 19.02
N ILE A 281 9.43 14.01 17.86
CA ILE A 281 8.91 15.38 17.73
C ILE A 281 7.55 15.42 17.04
N TRP A 282 6.74 16.38 17.45
CA TRP A 282 5.43 16.65 16.89
C TRP A 282 5.49 17.92 16.03
N VAL A 283 5.36 17.77 14.71
CA VAL A 283 5.52 18.85 13.73
C VAL A 283 4.18 19.17 13.09
N THR A 284 3.70 20.40 13.29
CA THR A 284 2.44 20.90 12.71
C THR A 284 2.62 22.20 11.93
N GLU A 285 3.87 22.61 11.69
CA GLU A 285 4.24 23.82 10.97
C GLU A 285 5.32 23.47 9.94
N SER A 286 5.34 24.18 8.82
CA SER A 286 6.33 23.94 7.76
C SER A 286 7.75 24.20 8.26
N VAL A 287 8.69 23.43 7.73
CA VAL A 287 10.11 23.47 8.10
C VAL A 287 10.90 23.96 6.89
N PRO A 288 11.72 25.02 7.01
CA PRO A 288 12.54 25.50 5.89
C PRO A 288 13.54 24.46 5.41
N ALA A 289 14.01 24.61 4.17
CA ALA A 289 15.10 23.81 3.60
C ALA A 289 16.37 23.88 4.48
N ASP A 290 17.12 22.78 4.50
CA ASP A 290 18.35 22.57 5.29
C ASP A 290 18.21 22.76 6.81
N ALA A 291 16.99 23.00 7.30
CA ALA A 291 16.76 23.21 8.72
C ALA A 291 16.81 21.88 9.49
N ARG A 292 17.27 21.95 10.74
CA ARG A 292 17.28 20.81 11.65
C ARG A 292 16.40 21.08 12.86
N ILE A 293 15.36 20.28 13.03
CA ILE A 293 14.48 20.33 14.20
C ILE A 293 14.82 19.18 15.14
N VAL A 294 15.03 19.48 16.41
CA VAL A 294 15.31 18.49 17.46
C VAL A 294 14.45 18.75 18.68
N GLN A 295 14.16 17.69 19.43
CA GLN A 295 13.46 17.82 20.70
C GLN A 295 14.28 18.65 21.69
N ARG A 296 13.61 19.52 22.45
CA ARG A 296 14.26 20.27 23.52
C ARG A 296 14.74 19.29 24.60
N LYS A 297 16.00 19.43 25.04
CA LYS A 297 16.52 18.65 26.17
C LYS A 297 15.64 18.86 27.41
N SER A 298 15.30 17.77 28.10
CA SER A 298 14.72 17.83 29.44
C SER A 298 15.67 18.58 30.37
N LYS A 299 15.16 19.55 31.14
CA LYS A 299 15.93 20.16 32.23
C LYS A 299 15.85 19.21 33.42
N GLU A 300 17.00 18.88 34.02
CA GLU A 300 17.03 18.34 35.39
C GLU A 300 16.55 19.45 36.33
N ASN A 301 15.56 19.14 37.17
CA ASN A 301 15.12 20.00 38.27
C ASN A 301 15.93 19.67 39.52
#